data_AF-A0A382RVI9-F1
#
_entry.id   AF-A0A382RVI9-F1
#
_cell.length_a   1.000
_cell.length_b   1.000
_cell.length_c   1.000
_cell.angle_alpha   90.00
_cell.angle_beta   90.00
_cell.angle_gamma   90.00
#
_symmetry.space_group_name_H-M   'P 1'
#
loop_
_entity.id
_entity.type
_entity.pdbx_description
1 polymer ?
#
loop_
_entity_poly.entity_id
_entity_poly.type
_entity_poly.pdbx_seq_one_letter_code
_entity_poly.pdbx_strand_id
1 'polypeptide(L)'
;IFLIIGGIFYFNSIITGSMKTILIIEPFISIIVTFGGIWLVRFIHPGFSYLVILSGILMYLSFIIMASTIFYELSIKSSRS
;
A
#
# COMPACT_ATOMS: atom_id res chain seq x y z
N ILE A 1 -2.02 4.24 9.74
CA ILE A 1 -0.75 3.54 9.42
C ILE A 1 -0.22 3.90 8.03
N PHE A 2 -1.03 3.79 6.95
CA PHE A 2 -0.58 4.06 5.57
C PHE A 2 -0.04 5.47 5.34
N LEU A 3 -0.63 6.51 5.95
CA LEU A 3 -0.10 7.88 5.89
C LEU A 3 1.31 7.99 6.48
N ILE A 4 1.53 7.36 7.64
CA ILE A 4 2.82 7.42 8.35
C ILE A 4 3.88 6.66 7.54
N ILE A 5 3.57 5.44 7.10
CA ILE A 5 4.51 4.63 6.29
C ILE A 5 4.76 5.29 4.95
N GLY A 6 3.74 5.78 4.26
CA GLY A 6 3.89 6.52 3.00
C GLY A 6 4.74 7.78 3.17
N GLY A 7 4.56 8.49 4.29
CA GLY A 7 5.39 9.66 4.64
C GLY A 7 6.85 9.31 4.88
N ILE A 8 7.14 8.25 5.64
CA ILE A 8 8.52 7.77 5.86
C ILE A 8 9.11 7.26 4.53
N PHE A 9 8.35 6.45 3.79
CA PHE A 9 8.75 5.91 2.49
C PHE A 9 8.97 7.01 1.45
N TYR A 10 8.33 8.17 1.56
CA TYR A 10 8.58 9.29 0.67
C TYR A 10 10.04 9.76 0.72
N PHE A 11 10.67 9.71 1.90
CA PHE A 11 12.08 10.06 2.09
C PHE A 11 13.06 8.97 1.68
N ASN A 12 12.58 7.80 1.23
CA ASN A 12 13.45 6.73 0.76
C ASN A 12 14.23 7.15 -0.51
N SER A 13 15.48 6.69 -0.62
CA SER A 13 16.36 6.97 -1.77
C SER A 13 16.41 5.86 -2.82
N ILE A 14 15.85 4.69 -2.52
CA ILE A 14 15.93 3.47 -3.35
C ILE A 14 14.92 3.50 -4.50
N ILE A 15 13.66 3.77 -4.21
CA ILE A 15 12.55 3.78 -5.17
C ILE A 15 12.21 5.23 -5.47
N THR A 16 12.34 5.65 -6.73
CA THR A 16 12.13 7.03 -7.18
C THR A 16 11.10 7.14 -8.32
N GLY A 17 10.68 8.36 -8.64
CA GLY A 17 9.77 8.64 -9.76
C GLY A 17 8.32 8.19 -9.54
N SER A 18 7.64 7.85 -10.64
CA SER A 18 6.20 7.51 -10.62
C SER A 18 5.89 6.28 -9.78
N MET A 19 6.80 5.31 -9.69
CA MET A 19 6.62 4.10 -8.87
C MET A 19 6.51 4.42 -7.38
N LYS A 20 7.28 5.40 -6.88
CA LYS A 20 7.16 5.88 -5.49
C LYS A 20 5.75 6.39 -5.23
N THR A 21 5.23 7.21 -6.14
CA THR A 21 3.92 7.84 -6.00
C THR A 21 2.80 6.80 -6.06
N ILE A 22 2.90 5.81 -6.96
CA ILE A 22 1.93 4.72 -7.06
C ILE A 22 1.87 3.92 -5.76
N LEU A 23 3.01 3.49 -5.21
CA LEU A 23 3.06 2.72 -3.97
C LEU A 23 2.49 3.48 -2.75
N ILE A 24 2.66 4.81 -2.73
CA ILE A 24 2.10 5.65 -1.66
C ILE A 24 0.59 5.79 -1.81
N ILE A 25 0.07 6.00 -3.03
CA ILE A 25 -1.35 6.31 -3.27
C ILE A 25 -2.22 5.05 -3.32
N GLU A 26 -1.71 3.95 -3.88
CA GLU A 26 -2.43 2.68 -4.05
C GLU A 26 -3.20 2.23 -2.79
N PRO A 27 -2.61 2.18 -1.58
CA PRO A 27 -3.34 1.69 -0.41
C PRO A 27 -4.54 2.58 -0.06
N PHE A 28 -4.52 3.87 -0.38
CA PHE A 28 -5.67 4.76 -0.17
C PHE A 28 -6.81 4.47 -1.14
N ILE A 29 -6.49 4.23 -2.41
CA ILE A 29 -7.47 3.83 -3.42
C ILE A 29 -8.07 2.48 -3.01
N SER A 30 -7.24 1.52 -2.63
CA SER A 30 -7.68 0.20 -2.21
C SER A 30 -8.55 0.23 -0.95
N ILE A 31 -8.32 1.14 0.00
CA ILE A 31 -9.22 1.36 1.14
C ILE A 31 -10.61 1.80 0.67
N ILE A 32 -10.69 2.80 -0.21
CA ILE A 32 -11.97 3.30 -0.74
C ILE A 32 -12.71 2.17 -1.47
N VAL A 33 -11.99 1.42 -2.30
CA VAL A 33 -12.54 0.27 -3.05
C VAL A 33 -13.00 -0.84 -2.12
N THR A 34 -12.25 -1.14 -1.05
CA THR A 34 -12.61 -2.17 -0.07
C THR A 34 -13.88 -1.79 0.68
N PHE A 35 -13.93 -0.57 1.24
CA PHE A 35 -15.10 -0.10 1.96
C PHE A 35 -16.32 0.00 1.04
N GLY A 36 -16.18 0.62 -0.13
CA GLY A 36 -17.25 0.69 -1.13
C GLY A 36 -17.70 -0.69 -1.59
N GLY A 37 -16.77 -1.61 -1.83
CA GLY A 37 -17.03 -2.97 -2.26
C GLY A 37 -17.84 -3.78 -1.24
N ILE A 38 -17.62 -3.59 0.07
CA ILE A 38 -18.43 -4.23 1.12
C ILE A 38 -19.91 -3.81 1.00
N TRP A 39 -20.18 -2.52 0.72
CA TRP A 39 -21.54 -2.05 0.46
C TRP A 39 -22.12 -2.67 -0.81
N LEU A 40 -21.34 -2.78 -1.89
CA LEU A 40 -21.79 -3.44 -3.13
C LEU A 40 -22.10 -4.93 -2.92
N VAL A 41 -21.32 -5.63 -2.11
CA VAL A 41 -21.60 -7.03 -1.71
C VAL A 41 -22.94 -7.14 -1.00
N ARG A 42 -23.22 -6.20 -0.09
CA ARG A 42 -24.44 -6.22 0.73
C ARG A 42 -25.70 -5.85 -0.05
N PHE A 43 -25.63 -4.87 -0.94
CA PHE A 43 -26.81 -4.28 -1.57
C PHE A 43 -27.01 -4.66 -3.04
N ILE A 44 -25.99 -5.18 -3.73
CA ILE A 44 -26.07 -5.49 -5.16
C ILE A 44 -25.86 -6.98 -5.46
N HIS A 45 -24.66 -7.52 -5.21
CA HIS A 45 -24.35 -8.91 -5.57
C HIS A 45 -23.14 -9.47 -4.79
N PRO A 46 -23.20 -10.74 -4.30
CA PRO A 46 -22.08 -11.33 -3.54
C PRO A 46 -20.77 -11.45 -4.32
N GLY A 47 -20.84 -11.44 -5.66
CA GLY A 47 -19.65 -11.45 -6.54
C GLY A 47 -18.72 -10.24 -6.38
N PHE A 48 -19.19 -9.12 -5.81
CA PHE A 48 -18.30 -7.99 -5.48
C PHE A 48 -17.29 -8.33 -4.37
N SER A 49 -17.40 -9.48 -3.72
CA SER A 49 -16.41 -9.98 -2.75
C SER A 49 -15.03 -10.18 -3.37
N TYR A 50 -14.95 -10.61 -4.64
CA TYR A 50 -13.67 -10.72 -5.35
C TYR A 50 -12.96 -9.37 -5.51
N LEU A 51 -13.73 -8.29 -5.72
CA LEU A 51 -13.19 -6.93 -5.81
C LEU A 51 -12.63 -6.46 -4.46
N VAL A 52 -13.34 -6.76 -3.36
CA VAL A 52 -12.87 -6.47 -1.99
C VAL A 52 -11.61 -7.26 -1.65
N ILE A 53 -11.55 -8.54 -2.05
CA ILE A 53 -10.37 -9.38 -1.83
C ILE A 53 -9.17 -8.85 -2.62
N LEU A 54 -9.36 -8.51 -3.90
CA LEU A 54 -8.30 -7.99 -4.75
C LEU A 54 -7.74 -6.67 -4.22
N SER A 55 -8.59 -5.73 -3.82
CA SER A 55 -8.14 -4.46 -3.22
C SER A 55 -7.41 -4.68 -1.90
N GLY A 56 -7.86 -5.63 -1.09
CA GLY A 56 -7.16 -6.05 0.12
C GLY A 56 -5.74 -6.55 -0.17
N ILE A 57 -5.58 -7.45 -1.15
CA ILE A 57 -4.28 -8.00 -1.55
C ILE A 57 -3.34 -6.89 -2.02
N LEU A 58 -3.81 -6.00 -2.91
CA LEU A 58 -3.00 -4.90 -3.43
C LEU A 58 -2.52 -3.96 -2.32
N MET A 59 -3.42 -3.59 -1.41
CA MET A 59 -3.09 -2.76 -0.24
C MET A 59 -2.00 -3.40 0.63
N TYR A 60 -2.10 -4.70 0.91
CA TYR A 60 -1.09 -5.42 1.69
C TYR A 60 0.25 -5.53 0.96
N LEU A 61 0.24 -5.77 -0.36
CA LEU A 61 1.46 -5.81 -1.16
C LEU A 61 2.19 -4.47 -1.13
N SER A 62 1.47 -3.35 -1.34
CA SER A 62 2.05 -2.01 -1.27
C SER A 62 2.65 -1.72 0.10
N PHE A 63 1.96 -2.12 1.16
CA PHE A 63 2.47 -1.98 2.53
C PHE A 63 3.76 -2.78 2.75
N ILE A 64 3.79 -4.06 2.35
CA ILE A 64 4.95 -4.93 2.55
C ILE A 64 6.15 -4.41 1.76
N ILE A 65 5.94 -3.95 0.53
CA ILE A 65 7.01 -3.36 -0.30
C ILE A 65 7.57 -2.13 0.41
N MET A 66 6.71 -1.17 0.81
CA MET A 66 7.16 0.05 1.48
C MET A 66 7.92 -0.25 2.78
N ALA A 67 7.37 -1.12 3.64
CA ALA A 67 8.00 -1.49 4.91
C ALA A 67 9.36 -2.17 4.68
N SER A 68 9.44 -3.12 3.74
CA SER A 68 10.68 -3.83 3.42
C SER A 68 11.75 -2.89 2.89
N THR A 69 11.39 -1.94 2.02
CA THR A 69 12.33 -0.92 1.51
C THR A 69 12.86 -0.05 2.65
N ILE A 70 12.00 0.40 3.58
CA ILE A 70 12.42 1.20 4.73
C ILE A 70 13.43 0.42 5.59
N PHE A 71 13.11 -0.84 5.94
CA PHE A 71 14.01 -1.67 6.76
C PHE A 71 15.34 -1.96 6.06
N TYR A 72 15.30 -2.20 4.75
CA TYR A 72 16.49 -2.46 3.95
C TYR A 72 17.39 -1.22 3.88
N GLU A 73 16.81 -0.04 3.65
CA GLU A 73 17.56 1.23 3.62
C GLU A 73 18.19 1.55 4.99
N LEU A 74 17.45 1.34 6.08
CA LEU A 74 17.96 1.50 7.44
C LEU A 74 19.13 0.56 7.73
N SER A 75 19.01 -0.71 7.33
CA SER A 75 20.07 -1.72 7.52
C SER A 75 21.34 -1.36 6.74
N ILE A 76 21.22 -0.91 5.49
CA ILE A 76 22.37 -0.46 4.69
C ILE A 76 23.02 0.77 5.30
N LYS A 77 22.22 1.76 5.71
CA LYS A 77 22.76 3.01 6.27
C LYS A 77 23.46 2.76 7.60
N SER A 78 22.91 1.88 8.43
CA SER A 78 23.55 1.45 9.69
C SER A 78 24.89 0.74 9.46
N SER A 79 25.03 -0.02 8.37
CA SER A 79 26.29 -0.72 8.04
C SER A 79 27.41 0.23 7.56
N ARG A 80 27.09 1.47 7.19
CA ARG A 80 28.06 2.45 6.65
C ARG A 80 28.51 3.50 7.68
N SER A 81 27.96 3.47 8.89
CA SER A 81 28.34 4.34 10.02
C SER A 81 29.28 3.63 10.97
#